data_AF-A0A8B8V0N4-F1
#
_entry.id   AF-A0A8B8V0N4-F1
#
_cell.length_a   1.000
_cell.length_b   1.000
_cell.length_c   1.000
_cell.angle_alpha   90.00
_cell.angle_beta   90.00
_cell.angle_gamma   90.00
#
_symmetry.space_group_name_H-M   'P 1'
#
loop_
_entity.id
_entity.type
_entity.pdbx_description
1 polymer ?
#
loop_
_entity_poly.entity_id
_entity_poly.type
_entity_poly.pdbx_seq_one_letter_code
_entity_poly.pdbx_strand_id
1 'polypeptide(L)'
;MDFATKIKELEGELSETNDYKTLQSKTTSLRSELNAVSHSLTSYEKERFSNNIENILKSVNAELSKSKGKKRMFSFKQKNLSTAVQERLVRTEPASTPGNTTAVRKHYILEKGDSAFENLELCTVASTGNYCGSVALSGSLYFRSITKSVINLQRVYFQTGSIFITDCTDSIIFLHFPSEGNIQIRLRGLENCKILIEKLSSSIDCKQVVIMENCLNCIFNASTREHLLIQDFSNPFQSDKTEDNFAFAFEDFDICERDTMQLFHAYF
;
A
#
# COMPACT_ATOMS: atom_id res chain seq x y z
N MET A 1 -4.87 19.61 38.40
CA MET A 1 -5.07 20.59 37.31
C MET A 1 -6.00 19.96 36.30
N ASP A 2 -7.10 20.63 35.96
CA ASP A 2 -8.12 20.06 35.07
C ASP A 2 -7.84 20.44 33.61
N PHE A 3 -6.98 19.65 32.96
CA PHE A 3 -6.68 19.81 31.53
C PHE A 3 -7.91 19.57 30.66
N ALA A 4 -8.89 18.77 31.10
CA ALA A 4 -10.11 18.51 30.34
C ALA A 4 -10.99 19.76 30.27
N THR A 5 -11.10 20.52 31.36
CA THR A 5 -11.84 21.79 31.37
C THR A 5 -11.15 22.86 30.52
N LYS A 6 -9.83 23.02 30.61
CA LYS A 6 -9.07 23.95 29.76
C LYS A 6 -9.16 23.61 28.26
N ILE A 7 -9.17 22.32 27.90
CA ILE A 7 -9.34 21.88 26.51
C ILE A 7 -10.74 22.23 26.01
N LYS A 8 -11.79 21.98 26.79
CA LYS A 8 -13.17 22.34 26.43
C LYS A 8 -13.37 23.85 26.28
N GLU A 9 -12.75 24.65 27.12
CA GLU A 9 -12.76 26.12 27.00
C GLU A 9 -12.12 26.58 25.69
N LEU A 10 -10.97 26.00 25.31
CA LEU A 10 -10.31 26.30 24.03
C LEU A 10 -11.11 25.81 22.81
N GLU A 11 -11.82 24.68 22.91
CA GLU A 11 -12.75 24.20 21.88
C GLU A 11 -13.97 25.12 21.73
N GLY A 12 -14.50 25.66 22.84
CA GLY A 12 -15.55 26.68 22.82
C GLY A 12 -15.07 27.99 22.18
N GLU A 13 -13.92 28.51 22.63
CA GLU A 13 -13.31 29.73 22.07
C GLU A 13 -13.00 29.59 20.57
N LEU A 14 -12.66 28.38 20.09
CA LEU A 14 -12.41 28.11 18.67
C LEU A 14 -13.65 28.34 17.78
N SER A 15 -14.85 28.13 18.31
CA SER A 15 -16.11 28.29 17.58
C SER A 15 -16.62 29.73 17.53
N GLU A 16 -16.14 30.60 18.43
CA GLU A 16 -16.70 31.95 18.64
C GLU A 16 -15.70 33.09 18.36
N THR A 17 -14.39 32.82 18.30
CA THR A 17 -13.37 33.89 18.22
C THR A 17 -12.94 34.26 16.80
N ASN A 18 -12.67 35.55 16.60
CA ASN A 18 -11.96 36.08 15.42
C ASN A 18 -10.45 36.30 15.67
N ASP A 19 -9.98 36.13 16.92
CA ASP A 19 -8.57 36.32 17.29
C ASP A 19 -7.82 34.99 17.47
N TYR A 20 -7.58 34.34 16.34
CA TYR A 20 -6.87 33.07 16.29
C TYR A 20 -5.40 33.16 16.70
N LYS A 21 -4.79 34.36 16.76
CA LYS A 21 -3.39 34.52 17.22
C LYS A 21 -3.28 34.35 18.72
N THR A 22 -4.20 34.96 19.46
CA THR A 22 -4.27 34.82 20.92
C THR A 22 -4.62 33.37 21.29
N LEU A 23 -5.53 32.73 20.54
CA LEU A 23 -5.88 31.32 20.74
C LEU A 23 -4.70 30.38 20.45
N GLN A 24 -3.88 30.66 19.43
CA GLN A 24 -2.65 29.91 19.16
C GLN A 24 -1.65 30.02 20.33
N SER A 25 -1.45 31.23 20.88
CA SER A 25 -0.58 31.43 22.04
C SER A 25 -1.05 30.66 23.27
N LYS A 26 -2.36 30.73 23.60
CA LYS A 26 -2.96 29.97 24.70
C LYS A 26 -2.79 28.46 24.52
N THR A 27 -3.04 27.95 23.31
CA THR A 27 -2.91 26.51 23.01
C THR A 27 -1.45 26.04 23.11
N THR A 28 -0.50 26.88 22.69
CA THR A 28 0.94 26.58 22.80
C THR A 28 1.41 26.62 24.26
N SER A 29 0.86 27.53 25.07
CA SER A 29 1.09 27.56 26.53
C SER A 29 0.58 26.29 27.21
N LEU A 30 -0.62 25.84 26.85
CA LEU A 30 -1.21 24.61 27.39
C LEU A 30 -0.39 23.36 27.03
N ARG A 31 0.19 23.32 25.82
CA ARG A 31 1.12 22.26 25.41
C ARG A 31 2.37 22.23 26.29
N SER A 32 2.93 23.39 26.59
CA SER A 32 4.09 23.52 27.48
C SER A 32 3.77 23.10 28.92
N GLU A 33 2.58 23.47 29.43
CA GLU A 33 2.08 23.03 30.74
C GLU A 33 1.90 21.50 30.78
N LEU A 34 1.34 20.88 29.74
CA LEU A 34 1.17 19.43 29.65
C LEU A 34 2.53 18.71 29.66
N ASN A 35 3.52 19.24 28.93
CA ASN A 35 4.87 18.68 28.89
C ASN A 35 5.58 18.79 30.25
N ALA A 36 5.39 19.89 30.99
CA ALA A 36 5.97 20.06 32.32
C ALA A 36 5.39 19.08 33.36
N VAL A 37 4.12 18.72 33.22
CA VAL A 37 3.40 17.82 34.14
C VAL A 37 3.39 16.37 33.61
N SER A 38 3.99 16.12 32.44
CA SER A 38 3.96 14.84 31.74
C SER A 38 4.53 13.68 32.55
N HIS A 39 5.46 13.92 33.48
CA HIS A 39 6.01 12.87 34.35
C HIS A 39 5.02 12.34 35.39
N SER A 40 3.95 13.09 35.69
CA SER A 40 2.94 12.75 36.70
C SER A 40 1.64 12.16 36.12
N LEU A 41 1.54 12.09 34.79
CA LEU A 41 0.36 11.58 34.08
C LEU A 41 0.56 10.13 33.64
N THR A 42 -0.54 9.38 33.50
CA THR A 42 -0.51 8.04 32.90
C THR A 42 -0.27 8.11 31.39
N SER A 43 0.22 7.02 30.78
CA SER A 43 0.47 6.98 29.32
C SER A 43 -0.78 7.31 28.49
N TYR A 44 -1.95 6.82 28.93
CA TYR A 44 -3.24 7.08 28.29
C TYR A 44 -3.64 8.57 28.35
N GLU A 45 -3.47 9.22 29.50
CA GLU A 45 -3.81 10.63 29.67
C GLU A 45 -2.89 11.54 28.86
N LYS A 46 -1.59 11.21 28.77
CA LYS A 46 -0.64 11.94 27.94
C LYS A 46 -1.05 11.91 26.47
N GLU A 47 -1.36 10.72 25.96
CA GLU A 47 -1.76 10.56 24.57
C GLU A 47 -3.08 11.28 24.28
N ARG A 48 -4.09 11.12 25.15
CA ARG A 48 -5.38 11.78 25.02
C ARG A 48 -5.27 13.31 25.01
N PHE A 49 -4.56 13.89 25.98
CA PHE A 49 -4.42 15.35 26.05
C PHE A 49 -3.52 15.91 24.96
N SER A 50 -2.47 15.19 24.57
CA SER A 50 -1.60 15.58 23.46
C SER A 50 -2.37 15.61 22.13
N ASN A 51 -3.13 14.56 21.84
CA ASN A 51 -3.92 14.47 20.61
C ASN A 51 -4.97 15.59 20.52
N ASN A 52 -5.64 15.90 21.64
CA ASN A 52 -6.63 16.98 21.68
C ASN A 52 -5.97 18.35 21.45
N ILE A 53 -4.85 18.64 22.10
CA ILE A 53 -4.11 19.90 21.91
C ILE A 53 -3.60 20.04 20.46
N GLU A 54 -3.12 18.95 19.86
CA GLU A 54 -2.67 18.96 18.46
C GLU A 54 -3.82 19.21 17.48
N ASN A 55 -4.98 18.62 17.73
CA ASN A 55 -6.17 18.86 16.89
C ASN A 55 -6.63 20.32 16.97
N ILE A 56 -6.63 20.92 18.16
CA ILE A 56 -6.94 22.35 18.34
C ILE A 56 -5.89 23.20 17.59
N LEU A 57 -4.60 22.90 17.72
CA LEU A 57 -3.54 23.64 16.99
C LEU A 57 -3.69 23.53 15.48
N LYS A 58 -4.05 22.35 14.95
CA LYS A 58 -4.30 22.16 13.51
C LYS A 58 -5.46 23.04 13.03
N SER A 59 -6.57 23.06 13.77
CA SER A 59 -7.74 23.88 13.45
C SER A 59 -7.44 25.38 13.52
N VAL A 60 -6.76 25.84 14.58
CA VAL A 60 -6.34 27.25 14.73
C VAL A 60 -5.40 27.68 13.60
N ASN A 61 -4.44 26.81 13.21
CA ASN A 61 -3.53 27.09 12.11
C ASN A 61 -4.25 27.12 10.75
N ALA A 62 -5.25 26.27 10.55
CA ALA A 62 -6.08 26.29 9.34
C ALA A 62 -6.84 27.61 9.22
N GLU A 63 -7.46 28.11 10.29
CA GLU A 63 -8.16 29.39 10.29
C GLU A 63 -7.21 30.60 10.16
N LEU A 64 -6.03 30.57 10.81
CA LEU A 64 -4.97 31.57 10.59
C LEU A 64 -4.47 31.60 9.14
N SER A 65 -4.45 30.45 8.47
CA SER A 65 -4.04 30.37 7.06
C SER A 65 -5.11 30.94 6.11
N LYS A 66 -6.39 30.83 6.48
CA LYS A 66 -7.51 31.45 5.76
C LYS A 66 -7.53 32.97 5.95
N SER A 67 -7.29 33.48 7.16
CA SER A 67 -7.32 34.93 7.44
C SER A 67 -6.14 35.70 6.83
N LYS A 68 -4.99 35.04 6.59
CA LYS A 68 -3.80 35.64 5.97
C LYS A 68 -3.85 35.76 4.44
N GLY A 69 -4.97 35.46 3.79
CA GLY A 69 -5.20 35.75 2.36
C GLY A 69 -4.25 35.06 1.38
N LYS A 70 -3.36 34.17 1.84
CA LYS A 70 -2.47 33.40 0.96
C LYS A 70 -3.00 32.00 0.78
N LYS A 71 -3.89 31.84 -0.21
CA LYS A 71 -3.99 30.58 -0.95
C LYS A 71 -2.58 30.24 -1.44
N ARG A 72 -1.89 29.30 -0.78
CA ARG A 72 -0.76 28.61 -1.39
C ARG A 72 -1.34 27.76 -2.53
N MET A 73 -1.52 28.38 -3.70
CA MET A 73 -1.65 27.65 -4.94
C MET A 73 -0.30 26.99 -5.20
N PHE A 74 -0.25 25.66 -5.09
CA PHE A 74 0.67 24.92 -5.93
C PHE A 74 0.19 25.12 -7.36
N SER A 75 0.79 26.09 -8.07
CA SER A 75 0.61 26.24 -9.50
C SER A 75 1.60 25.31 -10.20
N PHE A 76 1.13 24.17 -10.67
CA PHE A 76 1.82 23.49 -11.78
C PHE A 76 1.74 24.41 -12.99
N LYS A 77 2.88 24.83 -13.52
CA LYS A 77 2.93 25.58 -14.78
C LYS A 77 2.48 24.64 -15.90
N GLN A 78 1.21 24.73 -16.26
CA GLN A 78 0.69 24.16 -17.49
C GLN A 78 1.33 24.94 -18.66
N LYS A 79 2.14 24.28 -19.47
CA LYS A 79 2.64 24.86 -20.73
C LYS A 79 1.43 25.03 -21.66
N ASN A 80 1.04 26.28 -21.92
CA ASN A 80 0.07 26.60 -22.95
C ASN A 80 0.70 26.33 -24.32
N LEU A 81 0.10 25.39 -25.08
CA LEU A 81 0.34 25.23 -26.51
C LEU A 81 -0.24 26.43 -27.25
N SER A 82 0.56 27.02 -28.14
CA SER A 82 0.21 28.18 -28.95
C SER A 82 -0.89 27.85 -29.98
N THR A 83 -1.72 28.87 -30.19
CA THR A 83 -2.88 29.01 -31.08
C THR A 83 -2.54 28.79 -32.55
N ALA A 84 -2.42 27.54 -32.99
CA ALA A 84 -2.26 27.21 -34.41
C ALA A 84 -3.05 25.97 -34.88
N VAL A 85 -3.95 25.41 -34.06
CA VAL A 85 -4.70 24.19 -34.43
C VAL A 85 -6.18 24.30 -34.03
N GLN A 86 -6.82 25.43 -34.31
CA GLN A 86 -8.27 25.59 -34.13
C GLN A 86 -9.08 25.50 -35.43
N GLU A 87 -8.42 25.25 -36.56
CA GLU A 87 -9.10 25.01 -37.84
C GLU A 87 -8.83 23.59 -38.35
N ARG A 88 -9.60 22.63 -37.85
CA ARG A 88 -10.20 21.51 -38.62
C ARG A 88 -10.91 20.56 -37.66
N LEU A 89 -12.05 21.01 -37.15
CA LEU A 89 -13.16 20.12 -36.79
C LEU A 89 -13.79 19.61 -38.09
N VAL A 90 -13.10 18.69 -38.77
CA VAL A 90 -13.73 17.83 -39.78
C VAL A 90 -13.23 16.41 -39.54
N ARG A 91 -14.14 15.63 -38.97
CA ARG A 91 -14.26 14.16 -39.02
C ARG A 91 -13.13 13.48 -39.81
N THR A 92 -12.12 13.03 -39.09
CA THR A 92 -11.23 11.95 -39.53
C THR A 92 -11.18 10.98 -38.35
N GLU A 93 -11.41 9.70 -38.64
CA GLU A 93 -11.35 8.59 -37.68
C GLU A 93 -10.11 8.71 -36.78
N PRO A 94 -10.19 8.38 -35.47
CA PRO A 94 -9.00 8.36 -34.65
C PRO A 94 -8.16 7.15 -35.06
N ALA A 95 -7.20 7.41 -35.94
CA ALA A 95 -6.05 6.54 -36.12
C ALA A 95 -5.29 6.48 -34.78
N SER A 96 -5.34 5.28 -34.19
CA SER A 96 -4.41 4.71 -33.21
C SER A 96 -4.11 5.53 -31.95
N THR A 97 -4.84 5.22 -30.88
CA THR A 97 -4.33 5.15 -29.51
C THR A 97 -2.94 4.48 -29.52
N PRO A 98 -1.91 4.98 -28.80
CA PRO A 98 -0.74 4.15 -28.53
C PRO A 98 -1.24 3.01 -27.64
N GLY A 99 -1.41 1.83 -28.23
CA GLY A 99 -1.86 0.66 -27.47
C GLY A 99 -0.92 0.46 -26.29
N ASN A 100 -1.46 0.33 -25.08
CA ASN A 100 -0.76 -0.37 -24.02
C ASN A 100 -0.49 -1.76 -24.57
N THR A 101 0.67 -1.96 -25.20
CA THR A 101 1.02 -3.23 -25.80
C THR A 101 1.24 -4.19 -24.66
N THR A 102 0.23 -5.01 -24.38
CA THR A 102 0.36 -6.14 -23.46
C THR A 102 1.56 -6.96 -23.92
N ALA A 103 2.51 -7.16 -23.01
CA ALA A 103 3.62 -8.05 -23.28
C ALA A 103 3.09 -9.47 -23.22
N VAL A 104 3.25 -10.21 -24.32
CA VAL A 104 2.76 -11.58 -24.45
C VAL A 104 3.92 -12.55 -24.55
N ARG A 105 3.90 -13.65 -23.79
CA ARG A 105 4.88 -14.77 -23.89
C ARG A 105 6.33 -14.36 -23.73
N LYS A 106 6.60 -13.49 -22.76
CA LYS A 106 7.96 -13.07 -22.39
C LYS A 106 8.40 -13.66 -21.05
N HIS A 107 9.69 -13.95 -20.96
CA HIS A 107 10.34 -14.35 -19.73
C HIS A 107 11.17 -13.18 -19.19
N TYR A 108 10.75 -12.62 -18.06
CA TYR A 108 11.46 -11.56 -17.36
C TYR A 108 12.30 -12.15 -16.22
N ILE A 109 13.49 -11.59 -16.05
CA ILE A 109 14.34 -11.85 -14.89
C ILE A 109 14.34 -10.58 -14.06
N LEU A 110 13.93 -10.69 -12.79
CA LEU A 110 13.94 -9.58 -11.85
C LEU A 110 15.38 -9.14 -11.57
N GLU A 111 15.66 -7.85 -11.72
CA GLU A 111 16.93 -7.20 -11.39
C GLU A 111 16.77 -6.15 -10.28
N LYS A 112 17.88 -5.65 -9.72
CA LYS A 112 17.88 -4.72 -8.57
C LYS A 112 17.24 -3.35 -8.85
N GLY A 113 17.17 -2.94 -10.11
CA GLY A 113 16.57 -1.67 -10.52
C GLY A 113 15.08 -1.79 -10.84
N ASP A 114 14.59 -3.03 -10.97
CA ASP A 114 13.20 -3.27 -11.34
C ASP A 114 12.29 -3.00 -10.15
N SER A 115 11.24 -2.24 -10.42
CA SER A 115 10.24 -1.85 -9.42
C SER A 115 8.81 -2.11 -9.87
N ALA A 116 8.56 -2.28 -11.18
CA ALA A 116 7.22 -2.45 -11.72
C ALA A 116 7.19 -3.38 -12.94
N PHE A 117 6.17 -4.23 -12.99
CA PHE A 117 5.82 -5.08 -14.13
C PHE A 117 4.34 -4.91 -14.43
N GLU A 118 4.00 -4.42 -15.62
CA GLU A 118 2.62 -4.08 -15.98
C GLU A 118 2.21 -4.66 -17.34
N ASN A 119 0.92 -4.98 -17.49
CA ASN A 119 0.30 -5.46 -18.72
C ASN A 119 0.99 -6.73 -19.26
N LEU A 120 1.04 -7.78 -18.44
CA LEU A 120 1.67 -9.05 -18.79
C LEU A 120 0.61 -10.13 -19.04
N GLU A 121 0.70 -10.81 -20.18
CA GLU A 121 -0.13 -11.95 -20.53
C GLU A 121 0.73 -13.15 -20.95
N LEU A 122 0.45 -14.34 -20.42
CA LEU A 122 1.24 -15.55 -20.73
C LEU A 122 2.75 -15.35 -20.49
N CYS A 123 3.12 -14.52 -19.53
CA CYS A 123 4.52 -14.19 -19.24
C CYS A 123 5.01 -14.89 -17.97
N THR A 124 6.31 -14.84 -17.77
CA THR A 124 6.94 -15.24 -16.50
C THR A 124 7.81 -14.12 -15.96
N VAL A 125 7.87 -13.97 -14.64
CA VAL A 125 8.81 -13.09 -13.94
C VAL A 125 9.50 -13.91 -12.87
N ALA A 126 10.80 -14.13 -13.00
CA ALA A 126 11.58 -14.96 -12.09
C ALA A 126 12.80 -14.21 -11.51
N SER A 127 13.22 -14.53 -10.29
CA SER A 127 14.45 -13.97 -9.72
C SER A 127 15.70 -14.75 -10.13
N THR A 128 16.82 -14.07 -10.39
CA THR A 128 18.11 -14.76 -10.65
C THR A 128 18.77 -15.28 -9.36
N GLY A 129 19.25 -16.53 -9.39
CA GLY A 129 19.97 -17.17 -8.28
C GLY A 129 21.43 -16.72 -8.12
N ASN A 130 22.03 -16.11 -9.14
CA ASN A 130 23.49 -15.94 -9.23
C ASN A 130 24.01 -14.63 -8.62
N TYR A 131 23.16 -13.78 -8.05
CA TYR A 131 23.58 -12.44 -7.62
C TYR A 131 24.00 -12.39 -6.15
N CYS A 132 25.31 -12.26 -5.91
CA CYS A 132 25.91 -11.97 -4.60
C CYS A 132 26.19 -10.46 -4.48
N GLY A 133 25.13 -9.66 -4.45
CA GLY A 133 25.25 -8.20 -4.30
C GLY A 133 24.49 -7.70 -3.09
N SER A 134 24.89 -6.54 -2.56
CA SER A 134 24.24 -5.92 -1.39
C SER A 134 22.72 -5.78 -1.56
N VAL A 135 21.97 -6.22 -0.56
CA VAL A 135 20.52 -6.08 -0.49
C VAL A 135 20.21 -4.63 -0.12
N ALA A 136 19.25 -3.99 -0.80
CA ALA A 136 18.81 -2.66 -0.42
C ALA A 136 18.12 -2.70 0.96
N LEU A 137 18.28 -1.66 1.77
CA LEU A 137 17.61 -1.57 3.08
C LEU A 137 16.09 -1.56 2.93
N SER A 138 15.59 -0.83 1.93
CA SER A 138 14.17 -0.71 1.61
C SER A 138 13.92 -0.88 0.11
N GLY A 139 12.74 -1.38 -0.27
CA GLY A 139 12.34 -1.51 -1.66
C GLY A 139 10.84 -1.70 -1.84
N SER A 140 10.38 -1.63 -3.09
CA SER A 140 9.00 -1.91 -3.44
C SER A 140 8.93 -2.56 -4.82
N LEU A 141 8.07 -3.57 -4.96
CA LEU A 141 7.75 -4.21 -6.23
C LEU A 141 6.27 -4.10 -6.52
N TYR A 142 5.95 -3.73 -7.75
CA TYR A 142 4.59 -3.50 -8.21
C TYR A 142 4.29 -4.39 -9.42
N PHE A 143 3.22 -5.16 -9.34
CA PHE A 143 2.69 -5.96 -10.45
C PHE A 143 1.27 -5.49 -10.74
N ARG A 144 0.97 -5.18 -12.01
CA ARG A 144 -0.35 -4.69 -12.40
C ARG A 144 -0.84 -5.26 -13.72
N SER A 145 -2.13 -5.61 -13.79
CA SER A 145 -2.76 -6.07 -15.04
C SER A 145 -2.01 -7.29 -15.58
N ILE A 146 -2.04 -8.35 -14.78
CA ILE A 146 -1.34 -9.61 -15.03
C ILE A 146 -2.39 -10.69 -15.36
N THR A 147 -2.18 -11.45 -16.42
CA THR A 147 -3.13 -12.48 -16.86
C THR A 147 -2.39 -13.74 -17.27
N LYS A 148 -2.84 -14.92 -16.80
CA LYS A 148 -2.28 -16.23 -17.19
C LYS A 148 -0.76 -16.29 -17.14
N SER A 149 -0.17 -15.74 -16.09
CA SER A 149 1.27 -15.54 -15.97
C SER A 149 1.82 -16.17 -14.69
N VAL A 150 3.13 -16.39 -14.65
CA VAL A 150 3.83 -16.94 -13.49
C VAL A 150 4.76 -15.88 -12.90
N ILE A 151 4.48 -15.47 -11.67
CA ILE A 151 5.41 -14.67 -10.86
C ILE A 151 6.09 -15.65 -9.91
N ASN A 152 7.39 -15.90 -10.09
CA ASN A 152 8.16 -16.85 -9.29
C ASN A 152 9.44 -16.20 -8.73
N LEU A 153 9.29 -15.50 -7.62
CA LEU A 153 10.38 -14.77 -6.97
C LEU A 153 10.93 -15.60 -5.82
N GLN A 154 11.95 -16.41 -6.11
CA GLN A 154 12.71 -17.14 -5.10
C GLN A 154 13.64 -16.21 -4.27
N ARG A 155 13.86 -14.99 -4.76
CA ARG A 155 14.65 -13.96 -4.08
C ARG A 155 14.14 -12.56 -4.38
N VAL A 156 14.20 -11.68 -3.38
CA VAL A 156 13.97 -10.24 -3.50
C VAL A 156 15.23 -9.45 -3.13
N TYR A 157 15.36 -8.24 -3.69
CA TYR A 157 16.58 -7.43 -3.53
C TYR A 157 16.49 -6.33 -2.47
N PHE A 158 15.53 -6.43 -1.54
CA PHE A 158 15.37 -5.52 -0.41
C PHE A 158 15.04 -6.27 0.88
N GLN A 159 15.47 -5.72 2.03
CA GLN A 159 15.23 -6.31 3.35
C GLN A 159 13.87 -5.91 3.93
N THR A 160 13.50 -4.64 3.81
CA THR A 160 12.19 -4.13 4.26
C THR A 160 11.45 -3.51 3.09
N GLY A 161 10.12 -3.51 3.10
CA GLY A 161 9.39 -2.92 1.99
C GLY A 161 8.03 -3.51 1.75
N SER A 162 7.62 -3.48 0.48
CA SER A 162 6.29 -3.93 0.08
C SER A 162 6.28 -4.56 -1.30
N ILE A 163 5.42 -5.56 -1.48
CA ILE A 163 5.07 -6.11 -2.78
C ILE A 163 3.58 -5.92 -2.98
N PHE A 164 3.24 -5.27 -4.08
CA PHE A 164 1.87 -4.99 -4.48
C PHE A 164 1.56 -5.76 -5.75
N ILE A 165 0.48 -6.53 -5.72
CA ILE A 165 -0.04 -7.22 -6.91
C ILE A 165 -1.48 -6.75 -7.08
N THR A 166 -1.77 -6.10 -8.20
CA THR A 166 -3.06 -5.47 -8.50
C THR A 166 -3.61 -5.97 -9.83
N ASP A 167 -4.90 -6.29 -9.90
CA ASP A 167 -5.59 -6.70 -11.14
C ASP A 167 -4.87 -7.90 -11.79
N CYS A 168 -4.89 -9.05 -11.11
CA CYS A 168 -4.13 -10.24 -11.50
C CYS A 168 -5.06 -11.46 -11.58
N THR A 169 -5.17 -12.07 -12.77
CA THR A 169 -6.18 -13.10 -13.06
C THR A 169 -5.54 -14.36 -13.60
N ASP A 170 -6.08 -15.52 -13.20
CA ASP A 170 -5.66 -16.84 -13.65
C ASP A 170 -4.14 -17.03 -13.55
N SER A 171 -3.49 -16.60 -12.47
CA SER A 171 -2.02 -16.52 -12.42
C SER A 171 -1.43 -17.34 -11.27
N ILE A 172 -0.14 -17.68 -11.40
CA ILE A 172 0.63 -18.38 -10.36
C ILE A 172 1.57 -17.39 -9.70
N ILE A 173 1.55 -17.31 -8.36
CA ILE A 173 2.32 -16.33 -7.58
C ILE A 173 3.11 -17.06 -6.50
N PHE A 174 4.40 -17.24 -6.72
CA PHE A 174 5.35 -17.87 -5.82
C PHE A 174 6.32 -16.82 -5.31
N LEU A 175 6.34 -16.60 -3.99
CA LEU A 175 7.18 -15.61 -3.36
C LEU A 175 7.92 -16.23 -2.18
N HIS A 176 9.25 -16.09 -2.18
CA HIS A 176 10.12 -16.62 -1.15
C HIS A 176 11.01 -15.49 -0.59
N PHE A 177 10.97 -15.30 0.73
CA PHE A 177 11.62 -14.15 1.38
C PHE A 177 12.54 -14.55 2.53
N PRO A 178 13.63 -13.79 2.77
CA PRO A 178 14.48 -14.00 3.93
C PRO A 178 13.73 -13.79 5.27
N SER A 179 14.14 -14.52 6.31
CA SER A 179 13.56 -14.46 7.67
C SER A 179 13.59 -13.06 8.28
N GLU A 180 14.70 -12.35 8.13
CA GLU A 180 14.96 -11.09 8.83
C GLU A 180 14.29 -9.87 8.19
N GLY A 181 13.55 -10.06 7.09
CA GLY A 181 12.88 -8.98 6.38
C GLY A 181 11.48 -8.69 6.91
N ASN A 182 11.13 -7.40 6.96
CA ASN A 182 9.77 -6.94 7.19
C ASN A 182 9.18 -6.46 5.85
N ILE A 183 8.57 -7.39 5.12
CA ILE A 183 7.97 -7.14 3.81
C ILE A 183 6.46 -7.25 3.94
N GLN A 184 5.77 -6.18 3.58
CA GLN A 184 4.32 -6.17 3.47
C GLN A 184 3.91 -6.74 2.11
N ILE A 185 2.98 -7.69 2.08
CA ILE A 185 2.42 -8.22 0.84
C ILE A 185 0.98 -7.75 0.76
N ARG A 186 0.62 -7.08 -0.35
CA ARG A 186 -0.71 -6.55 -0.57
C ARG A 186 -1.22 -6.98 -1.94
N LEU A 187 -2.29 -7.76 -1.92
CA LEU A 187 -2.92 -8.37 -3.07
C LEU A 187 -4.28 -7.70 -3.28
N ARG A 188 -4.53 -7.12 -4.45
CA ARG A 188 -5.79 -6.42 -4.74
C ARG A 188 -6.37 -6.83 -6.09
N GLY A 189 -7.65 -7.18 -6.14
CA GLY A 189 -8.29 -7.55 -7.41
C GLY A 189 -7.67 -8.80 -8.02
N LEU A 190 -7.30 -9.79 -7.19
CA LEU A 190 -6.83 -11.08 -7.68
C LEU A 190 -8.02 -11.99 -7.94
N GLU A 191 -7.99 -12.72 -9.05
CA GLU A 191 -9.02 -13.69 -9.39
C GLU A 191 -8.41 -15.02 -9.86
N ASN A 192 -8.87 -16.14 -9.29
CA ASN A 192 -8.45 -17.49 -9.68
C ASN A 192 -6.91 -17.69 -9.69
N CYS A 193 -6.22 -17.13 -8.69
CA CYS A 193 -4.77 -17.24 -8.57
C CYS A 193 -4.36 -18.39 -7.63
N LYS A 194 -3.29 -19.12 -7.97
CA LYS A 194 -2.63 -20.04 -7.03
C LYS A 194 -1.39 -19.39 -6.43
N ILE A 195 -1.28 -19.42 -5.11
CA ILE A 195 -0.36 -18.59 -4.36
C ILE A 195 0.46 -19.44 -3.39
N LEU A 196 1.79 -19.32 -3.45
CA LEU A 196 2.73 -19.91 -2.49
C LEU A 196 3.59 -18.78 -1.93
N ILE A 197 3.44 -18.49 -0.63
CA ILE A 197 4.24 -17.47 0.06
C ILE A 197 4.99 -18.13 1.19
N GLU A 198 6.32 -18.05 1.13
CA GLU A 198 7.20 -18.67 2.11
C GLU A 198 8.17 -17.66 2.71
N LYS A 199 8.44 -17.84 4.00
CA LYS A 199 9.44 -17.10 4.75
C LYS A 199 10.53 -18.06 5.21
N LEU A 200 11.80 -17.72 4.99
CA LEU A 200 13.00 -18.46 5.41
C LEU A 200 13.22 -18.43 6.93
N SER A 201 12.17 -18.51 7.74
CA SER A 201 12.25 -18.56 9.19
C SER A 201 11.88 -19.95 9.68
N SER A 202 12.73 -20.55 10.51
CA SER A 202 12.43 -21.81 11.22
C SER A 202 11.53 -21.59 12.44
N SER A 203 11.22 -20.34 12.79
CA SER A 203 10.35 -20.00 13.92
C SER A 203 8.89 -20.03 13.49
N ILE A 204 8.11 -20.90 14.13
CA ILE A 204 6.65 -21.04 13.94
C ILE A 204 5.91 -19.74 14.32
N ASP A 205 6.46 -18.97 15.26
CA ASP A 205 5.84 -17.74 15.76
C ASP A 205 5.96 -16.56 14.78
N CYS A 206 6.86 -16.67 13.79
CA CYS A 206 7.11 -15.61 12.82
C CYS A 206 6.19 -15.75 11.61
N LYS A 207 4.96 -15.23 11.72
CA LYS A 207 3.98 -15.24 10.62
C LYS A 207 4.21 -14.11 9.62
N GLN A 208 4.01 -14.40 8.34
CA GLN A 208 3.97 -13.42 7.27
C GLN A 208 2.53 -12.90 7.10
N VAL A 209 2.35 -11.58 7.24
CA VAL A 209 1.05 -10.94 7.01
C VAL A 209 0.84 -10.71 5.52
N VAL A 210 -0.33 -11.09 5.02
CA VAL A 210 -0.76 -10.85 3.63
C VAL A 210 -2.08 -10.10 3.68
N ILE A 211 -2.12 -8.91 3.10
CA ILE A 211 -3.34 -8.10 2.99
C ILE A 211 -4.00 -8.40 1.65
N MET A 212 -5.29 -8.70 1.68
CA MET A 212 -6.11 -8.95 0.50
C MET A 212 -7.22 -7.90 0.37
N GLU A 213 -7.53 -7.48 -0.84
CA GLU A 213 -8.61 -6.52 -1.13
C GLU A 213 -9.31 -6.89 -2.43
N ASN A 214 -10.61 -7.13 -2.38
CA ASN A 214 -11.46 -7.48 -3.53
C ASN A 214 -10.89 -8.67 -4.32
N CYS A 215 -10.45 -9.71 -3.63
CA CYS A 215 -9.92 -10.94 -4.24
C CYS A 215 -11.00 -12.03 -4.31
N LEU A 216 -10.89 -12.93 -5.28
CA LEU A 216 -11.87 -13.98 -5.55
C LEU A 216 -11.16 -15.29 -5.96
N ASN A 217 -11.59 -16.41 -5.38
CA ASN A 217 -11.11 -17.75 -5.71
C ASN A 217 -9.57 -17.89 -5.66
N CYS A 218 -8.92 -17.20 -4.71
CA CYS A 218 -7.48 -17.33 -4.52
C CYS A 218 -7.16 -18.59 -3.70
N ILE A 219 -6.25 -19.43 -4.20
CA ILE A 219 -5.85 -20.66 -3.51
C ILE A 219 -4.43 -20.47 -2.97
N PHE A 220 -4.30 -20.35 -1.66
CA PHE A 220 -3.01 -20.43 -0.99
C PHE A 220 -2.62 -21.89 -0.80
N ASN A 221 -1.34 -22.22 -0.98
CA ASN A 221 -0.90 -23.59 -0.80
C ASN A 221 -1.06 -24.01 0.67
N ALA A 222 -1.66 -25.18 0.91
CA ALA A 222 -1.94 -25.67 2.26
C ALA A 222 -0.69 -25.75 3.16
N SER A 223 0.48 -26.02 2.59
CA SER A 223 1.76 -26.02 3.33
C SER A 223 2.10 -24.69 4.02
N THR A 224 1.52 -23.59 3.57
CA THR A 224 1.77 -22.24 4.11
C THR A 224 0.77 -21.81 5.18
N ARG A 225 -0.24 -22.64 5.47
CA ARG A 225 -1.37 -22.29 6.35
C ARG A 225 -0.97 -21.76 7.72
N GLU A 226 0.02 -22.40 8.34
CA GLU A 226 0.48 -22.05 9.68
C GLU A 226 1.41 -20.82 9.70
N HIS A 227 1.99 -20.49 8.55
CA HIS A 227 2.98 -19.42 8.40
C HIS A 227 2.40 -18.10 7.92
N LEU A 228 1.16 -18.09 7.40
CA LEU A 228 0.50 -16.90 6.88
C LEU A 228 -0.59 -16.40 7.82
N LEU A 229 -0.68 -15.07 7.94
CA LEU A 229 -1.83 -14.37 8.50
C LEU A 229 -2.46 -13.53 7.39
N ILE A 230 -3.60 -14.00 6.87
CA ILE A 230 -4.36 -13.29 5.85
C ILE A 230 -5.26 -12.25 6.53
N GLN A 231 -5.25 -11.02 6.03
CA GLN A 231 -6.13 -9.93 6.46
C GLN A 231 -6.91 -9.42 5.26
N ASP A 232 -8.23 -9.60 5.25
CA ASP A 232 -9.10 -9.06 4.19
C ASP A 232 -9.51 -7.62 4.52
N PHE A 233 -9.11 -6.69 3.65
CA PHE A 233 -9.35 -5.25 3.74
C PHE A 233 -10.37 -4.78 2.69
N SER A 234 -11.17 -5.69 2.12
CA SER A 234 -12.21 -5.33 1.14
C SER A 234 -13.27 -4.40 1.74
N ASN A 235 -13.64 -4.59 3.02
CA ASN A 235 -14.65 -3.76 3.72
C ASN A 235 -14.25 -3.47 5.19
N PRO A 236 -13.22 -2.66 5.45
CA PRO A 236 -12.56 -2.57 6.76
C PRO A 236 -13.39 -1.92 7.88
N PHE A 237 -14.59 -1.43 7.60
CA PHE A 237 -15.44 -0.71 8.56
C PHE A 237 -16.93 -1.08 8.50
N GLN A 238 -17.28 -2.23 7.91
CA GLN A 238 -18.67 -2.69 7.85
C GLN A 238 -18.89 -3.82 8.87
N SER A 239 -19.71 -3.56 9.89
CA SER A 239 -20.05 -4.53 10.95
C SER A 239 -21.00 -5.65 10.49
N ASP A 240 -21.63 -5.49 9.32
CA ASP A 240 -22.86 -6.22 8.97
C ASP A 240 -22.70 -7.16 7.76
N LYS A 241 -21.47 -7.39 7.28
CA LYS A 241 -21.21 -8.37 6.22
C LYS A 241 -20.42 -9.54 6.76
N THR A 242 -21.03 -10.72 6.71
CA THR A 242 -20.30 -11.98 6.68
C THR A 242 -19.37 -11.93 5.47
N GLU A 243 -18.05 -11.95 5.70
CA GLU A 243 -17.09 -12.12 4.62
C GLU A 243 -17.49 -13.36 3.83
N ASP A 244 -17.90 -13.18 2.59
CA ASP A 244 -18.20 -14.30 1.70
C ASP A 244 -16.91 -15.13 1.58
N ASN A 245 -16.98 -16.38 2.05
CA ASN A 245 -15.86 -17.35 2.14
C ASN A 245 -15.22 -17.71 0.78
N PHE A 246 -15.48 -16.97 -0.29
CA PHE A 246 -14.97 -17.22 -1.64
C PHE A 246 -13.73 -16.38 -1.98
N ALA A 247 -13.29 -15.48 -1.10
CA ALA A 247 -12.11 -14.66 -1.37
C ALA A 247 -10.84 -15.52 -1.51
N PHE A 248 -10.65 -16.46 -0.59
CA PHE A 248 -9.52 -17.38 -0.62
C PHE A 248 -9.79 -18.70 0.12
N ALA A 249 -9.01 -19.72 -0.22
CA ALA A 249 -8.93 -20.99 0.49
C ALA A 249 -7.47 -21.44 0.64
N PHE A 250 -7.22 -22.39 1.53
CA PHE A 250 -5.94 -23.10 1.63
C PHE A 250 -6.13 -24.53 1.12
N GLU A 251 -5.48 -24.89 0.01
CA GLU A 251 -5.62 -26.20 -0.62
C GLU A 251 -4.25 -26.69 -1.13
N ASP A 252 -4.13 -28.00 -1.29
CA ASP A 252 -2.95 -28.60 -1.93
C ASP A 252 -2.99 -28.39 -3.44
N PHE A 253 -1.86 -28.03 -4.01
CA PHE A 253 -1.63 -28.02 -5.45
C PHE A 253 -0.16 -28.31 -5.74
N ASP A 254 0.13 -28.83 -6.94
CA ASP A 254 1.50 -29.16 -7.33
C ASP A 254 2.33 -27.89 -7.45
N ILE A 255 3.44 -27.85 -6.73
CA ILE A 255 4.40 -26.75 -6.74
C ILE A 255 5.45 -26.90 -7.85
N CYS A 256 5.43 -28.01 -8.59
CA CYS A 256 6.28 -28.31 -9.75
C CYS A 256 7.77 -28.01 -9.48
N GLU A 257 8.26 -28.47 -8.32
CA GLU A 257 9.63 -28.22 -7.83
C GLU A 257 10.06 -26.73 -7.81
N ARG A 258 9.09 -25.81 -7.87
CA ARG A 258 9.27 -24.35 -8.01
C ARG A 258 9.96 -23.96 -9.31
N ASP A 259 9.97 -24.84 -10.31
CA ASP A 259 10.46 -24.52 -11.64
C ASP A 259 9.44 -23.64 -12.38
N THR A 260 9.88 -22.44 -12.77
CA THR A 260 9.01 -21.44 -13.41
C THR A 260 8.34 -21.97 -14.68
N MET A 261 9.05 -22.77 -15.48
CA MET A 261 8.52 -23.28 -16.74
C MET A 261 7.63 -24.50 -16.54
N GLN A 262 7.94 -25.38 -15.57
CA GLN A 262 7.04 -26.47 -15.21
C GLN A 262 5.71 -25.92 -14.67
N LEU A 263 5.75 -24.90 -13.80
CA LEU A 263 4.54 -24.19 -13.35
C LEU A 263 3.76 -23.60 -14.52
N PHE A 264 4.47 -22.96 -15.46
CA PHE A 264 3.83 -22.39 -16.64
C PHE A 264 3.10 -23.47 -17.46
N HIS A 265 3.76 -24.60 -17.74
CA HIS A 265 3.18 -25.70 -18.51
C HIS A 265 2.09 -26.50 -17.78
N ALA A 266 2.16 -26.60 -16.46
CA ALA A 266 1.17 -27.33 -15.66
C ALA A 266 -0.16 -26.57 -15.57
N TYR A 267 -0.12 -25.24 -15.62
CA TYR A 267 -1.28 -24.39 -15.36
C TYR A 267 -1.75 -23.56 -16.56
N PHE A 268 -0.99 -23.46 -17.65
CA PHE A 268 -1.33 -22.73 -18.89
C PHE A 268 -0.97 -23.50 -20.17
#